data_AF-A0A9D6RS11-F1
#
_entry.id   AF-A0A9D6RS11-F1
#
_cell.length_a   1.000
_cell.length_b   1.000
_cell.length_c   1.000
_cell.angle_alpha   90.00
_cell.angle_beta   90.00
_cell.angle_gamma   90.00
#
_symmetry.space_group_name_H-M   'P 1'
#
loop_
_entity.id
_entity.type
_entity.pdbx_description
1 polymer ?
#
loop_
_entity_poly.entity_id
_entity_poly.type
_entity_poly.pdbx_seq_one_letter_code
_entity_poly.pdbx_strand_id
1 'polypeptide(L)' 'MQTIRQFVDDSTTVITCEWSDRHYAWVCSSENDHRFECCVPRMNDLYPDLQDAGYKELES' A
#
# COMPACT_ATOMS: atom_id res chain seq x y z
N MET A 1 1.74 -10.44 14.93
CA MET A 1 2.54 -9.32 14.38
C MET A 1 1.92 -9.00 13.03
N GLN A 2 1.22 -7.87 12.90
CA GLN A 2 0.70 -7.41 11.59
C GLN A 2 1.86 -6.76 10.84
N THR A 3 2.12 -7.19 9.61
CA THR A 3 3.09 -6.53 8.73
C THR A 3 2.34 -5.43 7.99
N ILE A 4 2.62 -4.19 8.35
CA ILE A 4 2.05 -2.99 7.74
C ILE A 4 3.17 -2.29 6.99
N ARG A 5 2.87 -1.85 5.76
CA ARG A 5 3.76 -1.03 4.93
C ARG A 5 3.02 0.24 4.56
N GLN A 6 3.70 1.37 4.60
CA GLN A 6 3.11 2.67 4.28
C GLN A 6 3.88 3.34 3.16
N PHE A 7 3.15 4.03 2.28
CA PHE A 7 3.71 4.76 1.16
C PHE A 7 3.15 6.17 1.13
N VAL A 8 3.97 7.15 0.80
CA VAL A 8 3.59 8.55 0.76
C VAL A 8 4.02 9.19 -0.55
N ASP A 9 3.13 9.98 -1.15
CA ASP A 9 3.42 10.82 -2.32
C ASP A 9 3.75 12.28 -1.88
N ASP A 10 4.30 13.07 -2.80
CA ASP A 10 4.63 14.50 -2.63
C ASP A 10 3.41 15.37 -2.24
N SER A 11 2.18 14.90 -2.46
CA SER A 11 0.91 15.57 -2.10
C SER A 11 0.35 15.14 -0.74
N THR A 12 1.13 14.48 0.13
CA THR A 12 0.75 13.98 1.47
C THR A 12 -0.24 12.81 1.50
N THR A 13 -0.59 12.23 0.33
CA THR A 13 -1.45 11.04 0.30
C THR A 13 -0.70 9.85 0.86
N VAL A 14 -1.27 9.21 1.89
CA VAL A 14 -0.72 7.98 2.49
C VAL A 14 -1.50 6.77 1.99
N ILE A 15 -0.78 5.79 1.45
CA ILE A 15 -1.29 4.45 1.16
C ILE A 15 -0.77 3.51 2.25
N THR A 16 -1.68 2.86 2.97
CA THR A 16 -1.34 1.86 3.98
C THR A 16 -1.71 0.49 3.45
N CYS A 17 -0.73 -0.41 3.37
CA CYS A 17 -0.89 -1.79 2.94
C CYS A 17 -0.71 -2.72 4.14
N GLU A 18 -1.73 -3.53 4.42
CA GLU A 18 -1.72 -4.55 5.46
C GLU A 18 -1.77 -5.95 4.83
N TRP A 19 -0.93 -6.87 5.31
CA TRP A 19 -1.07 -8.27 4.95
C TRP A 19 -2.29 -8.91 5.65
N SER A 20 -3.23 -9.42 4.86
CA SER A 20 -4.39 -10.15 5.34
C SER A 20 -4.16 -11.66 5.22
N ASP A 21 -3.90 -12.34 6.35
CA ASP A 21 -3.79 -13.82 6.39
C ASP A 21 -5.06 -14.54 5.95
N ARG A 22 -6.22 -13.88 6.06
CA ARG A 22 -7.51 -14.43 5.61
C ARG A 22 -7.59 -14.55 4.09
N HIS A 23 -7.05 -13.57 3.39
CA HIS A 23 -7.10 -13.51 1.92
C HIS A 23 -5.78 -13.89 1.25
N TYR A 24 -4.72 -14.13 2.04
CA TYR A 24 -3.35 -14.35 1.58
C TYR A 24 -2.90 -13.26 0.59
N ALA A 25 -3.23 -12.00 0.91
CA ALA A 25 -2.99 -10.86 0.05
C ALA A 25 -2.72 -9.60 0.88
N TRP A 26 -1.99 -8.66 0.28
CA TRP A 26 -1.89 -7.29 0.77
C TRP A 26 -3.15 -6.53 0.41
N VAL A 27 -3.78 -5.94 1.41
CA VAL A 27 -4.92 -5.03 1.27
C VAL A 27 -4.39 -3.63 1.49
N CYS A 28 -4.37 -2.84 0.43
CA CYS A 28 -3.95 -1.44 0.48
C CYS A 28 -5.16 -0.52 0.56
N SER A 29 -5.05 0.57 1.32
CA SER A 29 -6.04 1.64 1.41
C SER A 29 -5.36 3.00 1.37
N SER A 30 -6.02 4.00 0.78
CA SER A 30 -5.54 5.39 0.77
C SER A 30 -6.36 6.24 1.75
N GLU A 31 -5.70 7.12 2.51
CA GLU A 31 -6.41 8.05 3.40
C GLU A 31 -7.28 9.06 2.61
N ASN A 32 -6.85 9.46 1.42
CA ASN A 32 -7.62 10.40 0.58
C ASN A 32 -8.72 9.70 -0.22
N ASP A 33 -8.54 8.40 -0.50
CA ASP A 33 -9.46 7.62 -1.30
C ASP A 33 -9.80 6.33 -0.53
N HIS A 34 -10.79 6.43 0.36
CA HIS A 34 -11.37 5.31 1.12
C HIS A 34 -11.85 4.14 0.24
N ARG A 35 -11.76 4.24 -1.10
CA ARG A 35 -12.19 3.25 -2.09
C ARG A 35 -11.06 2.59 -2.87
N PHE A 36 -9.80 3.00 -2.67
CA PHE A 36 -8.67 2.34 -3.30
C PHE A 36 -8.31 1.07 -2.51
N GLU A 37 -9.16 0.05 -2.59
CA GLU A 37 -8.87 -1.30 -2.08
C GLU A 37 -8.20 -2.11 -3.20
N CYS A 38 -6.87 -2.14 -3.20
CA CYS A 38 -6.12 -3.03 -4.07
C CYS A 38 -5.70 -4.27 -3.27
N CYS A 39 -6.25 -5.42 -3.67
CA CYS A 39 -5.84 -6.73 -3.17
C CYS A 39 -4.74 -7.28 -4.07
N VAL A 40 -3.48 -7.22 -3.62
CA VAL A 40 -2.34 -7.75 -4.37
C VAL A 40 -1.72 -8.95 -3.66
N PRO A 41 -1.51 -10.08 -4.35
CA PRO A 41 -0.96 -11.29 -3.73
C PRO A 41 0.52 -11.13 -3.33
N ARG A 42 1.25 -10.21 -3.97
CA ARG A 42 2.66 -9.92 -3.66
C ARG A 42 2.91 -8.43 -3.66
N MET A 43 3.58 -7.96 -2.62
CA MET A 43 3.93 -6.55 -2.49
C MET A 43 4.85 -6.08 -3.64
N ASN A 44 5.75 -6.95 -4.11
CA ASN A 44 6.68 -6.65 -5.20
C ASN A 44 6.00 -6.29 -6.52
N ASP A 45 4.75 -6.71 -6.74
CA ASP A 45 4.00 -6.33 -7.93
C ASP A 45 3.44 -4.91 -7.81
N LEU A 46 3.24 -4.41 -6.58
CA LEU A 46 2.68 -3.09 -6.30
C LEU A 46 3.73 -1.99 -6.22
N TYR A 47 4.96 -2.31 -5.81
CA TYR A 47 6.07 -1.34 -5.73
C TYR A 47 6.31 -0.55 -7.02
N PRO A 48 6.38 -1.18 -8.22
CA PRO A 48 6.60 -0.46 -9.45
C PRO A 48 5.47 0.53 -9.75
N ASP A 49 4.21 0.11 -9.57
CA ASP A 49 3.04 0.97 -9.80
C ASP A 49 3.00 2.16 -8.82
N LEU A 50 3.31 1.90 -7.54
CA LEU A 50 3.38 2.95 -6.53
C LEU A 50 4.54 3.92 -6.80
N GLN A 51 5.73 3.42 -7.15
CA GLN A 51 6.87 4.26 -7.49
C GLN A 51 6.64 5.08 -8.76
N ASP A 52 6.02 4.50 -9.80
CA ASP A 52 5.66 5.20 -11.03
C ASP A 52 4.62 6.30 -10.77
N ALA A 53 3.66 6.03 -9.88
CA ALA A 53 2.70 7.01 -9.39
C ALA A 53 3.30 8.06 -8.43
N GLY A 54 4.59 7.97 -8.10
CA GLY A 54 5.30 8.95 -7.26
C GLY A 54 5.28 8.67 -5.76
N TYR A 55 4.71 7.54 -5.34
CA TYR A 55 4.71 7.12 -3.93
C TYR A 55 6.07 6.55 -3.51
N LYS A 56 6.49 6.86 -2.29
CA LYS A 56 7.73 6.42 -1.66
C LYS A 56 7.40 5.64 -0.39
N GLU A 57 8.05 4.50 -0.15
CA GLU A 57 7.85 3.73 1.08
C GLU A 57 8.35 4.54 2.29
N LEU A 58 7.52 4.62 3.33
CA LEU A 58 7.92 5.11 4.63
C LEU A 58 8.59 3.96 5.38
N GLU A 59 9.91 4.04 5.55
CA GLU A 59 10.63 3.10 6.41
C GLU A 59 10.17 3.31 7.87
N SER A 60 9.68 2.24 8.48
CA SER A 60 9.12 2.23 9.85
C SER A 60 10.10 1.69 10.88
#